data_AF-A0A2Z4FLS0-F1
#
_entry.id   AF-A0A2Z4FLS0-F1
#
_cell.length_a   1.000
_cell.length_b   1.000
_cell.length_c   1.000
_cell.angle_alpha   90.00
_cell.angle_beta   90.00
_cell.angle_gamma   90.00
#
_symmetry.space_group_name_H-M   'P 1'
#
loop_
_entity.id
_entity.type
_entity.pdbx_description
1 polymer ?
#
loop_
_entity_poly.entity_id
_entity_poly.type
_entity_poly.pdbx_seq_one_letter_code
_entity_poly.pdbx_strand_id
1 'polypeptide(L)'
;MNFNNRFYFLGLALALSLGACADDSVDNNVVDQEGIIAPPLTPRDTLLQGAPDNSELPTEGKADAVYPPKFEDLVVLQSPVQNQGGRGVCSVFSTIGLMEHLYIKEGTYLTPDFSEQYLQWSAKFEVGSFRNTEGSTGAKNLEAISRFGVVEEDVWPYESRAWSTSNDPECTGDKRPTRCYTNGEPPAEAAEAEKFTLPTGRWLSTRTDDIKAFMTQKGQAVIVGLDFFYQSWNHGASPLKVNSGYSRKGYVLYPNEDDRRESLKNRAGHSILLVGWDDTLEVERLDKDGKVMLDENGEPMVEKGFFIFKNSWGTGSFGSENPNGDGYGYISQKYVAEYGSGRVADLPEIEPKVEICGDGIDNDGNGFADCEDDVCAESAACQEDSNTKTYTNSEALEIPDNDSNGAVSTIDVEDFGAISEFTVTVDITHAYQGDLDLMLVHPNGSDIVILEEASNTSGAFEKRTYVVEEFQGLEAQGTYELYMWDESKYDAGTLNEWTIEVTF
;
A
#
# COMPACT_ATOMS: atom_id res chain seq x y z
N MET A 1 -47.39 62.14 30.45
CA MET A 1 -45.97 62.47 30.17
C MET A 1 -45.83 62.65 28.67
N ASN A 2 -45.37 63.82 28.26
CA ASN A 2 -45.12 64.29 26.88
C ASN A 2 -44.17 63.35 26.13
N PHE A 3 -44.49 62.93 24.89
CA PHE A 3 -44.24 63.57 23.58
C PHE A 3 -42.79 63.55 23.07
N ASN A 4 -42.68 63.21 21.78
CA ASN A 4 -41.67 63.55 20.76
C ASN A 4 -40.49 62.59 20.54
N ASN A 5 -40.42 61.96 19.35
CA ASN A 5 -40.02 62.48 18.02
C ASN A 5 -38.51 62.74 17.91
N ARG A 6 -37.85 62.08 16.94
CA ARG A 6 -37.18 62.75 15.81
C ARG A 6 -36.51 61.74 14.86
N PHE A 7 -37.12 61.59 13.68
CA PHE A 7 -36.40 61.50 12.42
C PHE A 7 -35.70 62.84 12.16
N TYR A 8 -34.46 62.83 11.66
CA TYR A 8 -33.97 63.82 10.70
C TYR A 8 -32.90 63.23 9.78
N PHE A 9 -33.21 63.37 8.49
CA PHE A 9 -32.33 63.32 7.33
C PHE A 9 -31.22 64.38 7.39
N LEU A 10 -30.14 64.10 6.64
CA LEU A 10 -29.60 64.90 5.51
C LEU A 10 -28.10 65.25 5.66
N GLY A 11 -27.35 65.05 4.57
CA GLY A 11 -26.25 65.97 4.22
C GLY A 11 -24.90 65.34 3.89
N LEU A 12 -24.71 65.07 2.60
CA LEU A 12 -23.43 64.84 1.92
C LEU A 12 -22.44 66.01 2.13
N ALA A 13 -21.16 65.75 2.42
CA ALA A 13 -20.04 66.57 1.95
C ALA A 13 -18.69 65.83 2.07
N LEU A 14 -17.99 65.75 0.93
CA LEU A 14 -16.62 65.27 0.71
C LEU A 14 -15.58 65.96 1.61
N ALA A 15 -14.59 65.19 2.06
CA ALA A 15 -13.18 65.63 2.09
C ALA A 15 -12.25 64.41 1.97
N LEU A 16 -11.43 64.40 0.90
CA LEU A 16 -10.37 63.43 0.66
C LEU A 16 -9.28 63.52 1.74
N SER A 17 -8.79 62.37 2.19
CA SER A 17 -7.36 62.19 2.50
C SER A 17 -6.98 60.72 2.26
N LEU A 18 -5.99 60.53 1.41
CA LEU A 18 -5.43 59.26 0.94
C LEU A 18 -5.02 58.34 2.09
N GLY A 19 -5.45 57.09 2.00
CA GLY A 19 -4.96 55.96 2.79
C GLY A 19 -5.26 54.70 2.01
N ALA A 20 -4.37 54.37 1.07
CA ALA A 20 -4.40 53.11 0.35
C ALA A 20 -4.08 51.98 1.33
N CYS A 21 -5.06 51.11 1.57
CA CYS A 21 -4.82 49.75 2.00
C CYS A 21 -5.53 48.86 0.98
N ALA A 22 -4.74 48.37 0.02
CA ALA A 22 -5.13 47.22 -0.77
C ALA A 22 -5.17 46.02 0.19
N ASP A 23 -6.33 45.39 0.27
CA ASP A 23 -6.55 44.15 0.99
C ASP A 23 -6.33 43.02 -0.03
N ASP A 24 -5.09 42.53 -0.11
CA ASP A 24 -4.75 41.34 -0.89
C ASP A 24 -5.23 40.10 -0.10
N SER A 25 -6.52 39.85 -0.17
CA SER A 25 -7.05 38.51 0.03
C SER A 25 -6.96 37.78 -1.30
N VAL A 26 -5.94 36.92 -1.41
CA VAL A 26 -5.80 36.00 -2.54
C VAL A 26 -6.92 34.96 -2.42
N ASP A 27 -8.06 35.24 -3.05
CA ASP A 27 -9.11 34.27 -3.30
C ASP A 27 -8.62 33.31 -4.41
N ASN A 28 -8.01 32.19 -4.02
CA ASN A 28 -7.38 31.22 -4.91
C ASN A 28 -8.37 30.28 -5.63
N ASN A 29 -9.60 30.74 -5.87
CA ASN A 29 -10.53 30.13 -6.81
C ASN A 29 -10.87 31.14 -7.90
N VAL A 30 -9.99 31.31 -8.88
CA VAL A 30 -10.33 32.10 -10.08
C VAL A 30 -11.31 31.29 -10.90
N VAL A 31 -12.60 31.52 -10.65
CA VAL A 31 -13.69 31.11 -11.52
C VAL A 31 -13.85 32.21 -12.58
N ASP A 32 -13.51 31.95 -13.84
CA ASP A 32 -13.87 32.81 -14.97
C ASP A 32 -14.40 32.00 -16.15
N GLN A 33 -15.18 32.69 -16.98
CA GLN A 33 -16.03 32.30 -18.11
C GLN A 33 -16.52 30.85 -18.06
N GLU A 34 -17.77 30.70 -17.63
CA GLU A 34 -18.55 29.44 -17.60
C GLU A 34 -18.33 28.53 -16.39
N GLY A 35 -17.70 29.00 -15.31
CA GLY A 35 -17.64 28.23 -14.06
C GLY A 35 -16.51 27.19 -14.02
N ILE A 36 -15.49 27.31 -14.88
CA ILE A 36 -14.38 26.38 -14.96
C ILE A 36 -13.25 26.82 -14.01
N ILE A 37 -12.76 25.88 -13.19
CA ILE A 37 -11.67 26.11 -12.23
C ILE A 37 -10.34 26.25 -13.00
N ALA A 38 -9.50 27.19 -12.57
CA ALA A 38 -8.13 27.36 -13.06
C ALA A 38 -7.12 26.84 -12.03
N PRO A 39 -6.86 25.51 -11.97
CA PRO A 39 -5.86 24.95 -11.07
C PRO A 39 -4.45 25.50 -11.36
N PRO A 40 -3.58 25.54 -10.35
CA PRO A 40 -2.21 26.05 -10.50
C PRO A 40 -1.37 25.13 -11.39
N LEU A 41 -0.53 25.77 -12.22
CA LEU A 41 0.38 25.09 -13.13
C LEU A 41 1.83 25.33 -12.70
N THR A 42 2.72 24.44 -13.10
CA THR A 42 4.15 24.55 -12.83
C THR A 42 4.86 25.30 -13.98
N PRO A 43 5.91 26.09 -13.73
CA PRO A 43 6.71 26.64 -14.82
C PRO A 43 7.29 25.52 -15.70
N ARG A 44 7.12 25.65 -17.02
CA ARG A 44 7.54 24.62 -17.99
C ARG A 44 9.01 24.21 -17.85
N ASP A 45 9.91 25.19 -17.76
CA ASP A 45 11.35 24.93 -17.74
C ASP A 45 11.80 24.26 -16.43
N THR A 46 11.02 24.41 -15.34
CA THR A 46 11.19 23.63 -14.11
C THR A 46 10.80 22.18 -14.36
N LEU A 47 9.61 21.94 -14.91
CA LEU A 47 9.03 20.60 -15.06
C LEU A 47 9.82 19.69 -16.01
N LEU A 48 10.35 20.26 -17.10
CA LEU A 48 11.07 19.51 -18.13
C LEU A 48 12.60 19.59 -17.96
N GLN A 49 13.10 20.06 -16.83
CA GLN A 49 14.54 20.18 -16.60
C GLN A 49 15.22 18.80 -16.63
N GLY A 50 16.19 18.63 -17.54
CA GLY A 50 16.97 17.40 -17.69
C GLY A 50 16.29 16.31 -18.53
N ALA A 51 15.14 16.60 -19.13
CA ALA A 51 14.49 15.71 -20.09
C ALA A 51 15.32 15.57 -21.38
N PRO A 52 15.68 14.35 -21.80
CA PRO A 52 16.31 14.11 -23.10
C PRO A 52 15.28 14.21 -24.23
N ASP A 53 15.78 14.37 -25.46
CA ASP A 53 14.93 14.30 -26.64
C ASP A 53 14.51 12.84 -26.91
N ASN A 54 13.30 12.64 -27.46
CA ASN A 54 12.82 11.30 -27.81
C ASN A 54 13.79 10.54 -28.72
N SER A 55 14.50 11.23 -29.62
CA SER A 55 15.49 10.62 -30.53
C SER A 55 16.72 10.05 -29.82
N GLU A 56 16.99 10.48 -28.57
CA GLU A 56 18.09 10.00 -27.75
C GLU A 56 17.69 8.77 -26.89
N LEU A 57 16.40 8.45 -26.84
CA LEU A 57 15.85 7.38 -26.04
C LEU A 57 15.61 6.10 -26.85
N PRO A 58 15.88 4.91 -26.26
CA PRO A 58 15.67 3.64 -26.93
C PRO A 58 14.19 3.43 -27.29
N THR A 59 13.97 2.62 -28.32
CA THR A 59 12.64 2.09 -28.67
C THR A 59 12.35 0.87 -27.81
N GLU A 60 11.16 0.79 -27.22
CA GLU A 60 10.73 -0.28 -26.32
C GLU A 60 10.02 -1.42 -27.05
N GLY A 61 9.36 -1.10 -28.17
CA GLY A 61 8.57 -2.04 -28.97
C GLY A 61 9.35 -2.69 -30.11
N LYS A 62 8.84 -3.83 -30.58
CA LYS A 62 9.22 -4.35 -31.90
C LYS A 62 8.54 -3.51 -32.98
N ALA A 63 9.22 -3.27 -34.10
CA ALA A 63 8.70 -2.43 -35.18
C ALA A 63 7.40 -2.96 -35.83
N ASP A 64 7.09 -4.25 -35.67
CA ASP A 64 5.90 -4.94 -36.17
C ASP A 64 4.87 -5.25 -35.08
N ALA A 65 5.01 -4.69 -33.88
CA ALA A 65 4.05 -4.89 -32.80
C ALA A 65 2.68 -4.31 -33.15
N VAL A 66 1.62 -5.08 -32.89
CA VAL A 66 0.23 -4.65 -33.05
C VAL A 66 -0.42 -4.66 -31.68
N TYR A 67 -0.86 -3.48 -31.23
CA TYR A 67 -1.51 -3.29 -29.94
C TYR A 67 -3.04 -3.37 -30.08
N PRO A 68 -3.77 -3.77 -29.02
CA PRO A 68 -5.21 -3.70 -29.03
C PRO A 68 -5.67 -2.25 -29.23
N PRO A 69 -6.84 -2.03 -29.88
CA PRO A 69 -7.35 -0.69 -30.14
C PRO A 69 -7.73 0.07 -28.86
N LYS A 70 -7.94 -0.63 -27.75
CA LYS A 70 -8.15 -0.06 -26.41
C LYS A 70 -7.35 -0.84 -25.38
N PHE A 71 -6.92 -0.15 -24.34
CA PHE A 71 -6.25 -0.75 -23.18
C PHE A 71 -6.55 0.11 -21.95
N GLU A 72 -7.31 -0.46 -21.02
CA GLU A 72 -7.82 0.20 -19.81
C GLU A 72 -7.39 -0.56 -18.54
N ASP A 73 -6.58 -1.62 -18.70
CA ASP A 73 -6.25 -2.60 -17.67
C ASP A 73 -5.48 -2.00 -16.48
N LEU A 74 -4.88 -0.81 -16.61
CA LEU A 74 -4.18 -0.16 -15.50
C LEU A 74 -5.10 0.77 -14.69
N VAL A 75 -6.29 1.10 -15.18
CA VAL A 75 -7.24 1.96 -14.44
C VAL A 75 -7.63 1.31 -13.11
N VAL A 76 -7.79 -0.01 -13.08
CA VAL A 76 -8.11 -0.77 -11.86
C VAL A 76 -6.94 -0.86 -10.86
N LEU A 77 -5.73 -0.53 -11.29
CA LEU A 77 -4.52 -0.50 -10.46
C LEU A 77 -4.22 0.90 -9.91
N GLN A 78 -5.15 1.85 -10.06
CA GLN A 78 -4.98 3.21 -9.56
C GLN A 78 -5.63 3.38 -8.18
N SER A 79 -4.89 4.04 -7.28
CA SER A 79 -5.44 4.67 -6.08
C SER A 79 -6.48 5.76 -6.45
N PRO A 80 -7.27 6.27 -5.49
CA PRO A 80 -8.20 7.37 -5.71
C PRO A 80 -7.56 8.64 -6.32
N VAL A 81 -8.36 9.45 -7.01
CA VAL A 81 -7.91 10.75 -7.55
C VAL A 81 -7.70 11.76 -6.43
N GLN A 82 -6.49 12.28 -6.33
CA GLN A 82 -6.10 13.30 -5.35
C GLN A 82 -6.24 14.73 -5.88
N ASN A 83 -6.09 15.72 -5.00
CA ASN A 83 -6.24 17.14 -5.33
C ASN A 83 -5.06 17.99 -4.84
N GLN A 84 -4.25 18.48 -5.79
CA GLN A 84 -3.11 19.36 -5.49
C GLN A 84 -3.52 20.72 -4.92
N GLY A 85 -4.79 21.10 -5.01
CA GLY A 85 -5.31 22.37 -4.53
C GLY A 85 -4.64 23.58 -5.18
N GLY A 86 -4.33 24.59 -4.36
CA GLY A 86 -3.78 25.87 -4.79
C GLY A 86 -2.26 25.89 -4.95
N ARG A 87 -1.59 24.74 -5.09
CA ARG A 87 -0.12 24.64 -5.20
C ARG A 87 0.34 24.01 -6.52
N GLY A 88 1.44 24.51 -7.08
CA GLY A 88 2.00 24.07 -8.36
C GLY A 88 2.85 22.79 -8.27
N VAL A 89 2.27 21.70 -7.76
CA VAL A 89 2.98 20.45 -7.38
C VAL A 89 2.53 19.20 -8.16
N CYS A 90 1.93 19.37 -9.33
CA CYS A 90 1.45 18.27 -10.19
C CYS A 90 2.48 17.14 -10.42
N SER A 91 3.78 17.46 -10.51
CA SER A 91 4.84 16.46 -10.68
C SER A 91 5.01 15.56 -9.45
N VAL A 92 4.72 16.06 -8.25
CA VAL A 92 4.73 15.28 -7.01
C VAL A 92 3.57 14.30 -7.02
N PHE A 93 2.35 14.78 -7.25
CA PHE A 93 1.13 13.96 -7.34
C PHE A 93 1.20 12.87 -8.40
N SER A 94 1.64 13.21 -9.63
CA SER A 94 1.80 12.19 -10.68
C SER A 94 2.89 11.16 -10.33
N THR A 95 3.90 11.53 -9.54
CA THR A 95 4.92 10.57 -9.08
C THR A 95 4.43 9.68 -7.96
N ILE A 96 3.71 10.23 -6.97
CA ILE A 96 3.04 9.44 -5.93
C ILE A 96 2.01 8.50 -6.56
N GLY A 97 1.20 8.97 -7.51
CA GLY A 97 0.26 8.12 -8.23
C GLY A 97 0.94 6.96 -8.98
N LEU A 98 2.15 7.18 -9.56
CA LEU A 98 2.93 6.07 -10.12
C LEU A 98 3.37 5.10 -9.02
N MET A 99 3.85 5.61 -7.89
CA MET A 99 4.30 4.78 -6.78
C MET A 99 3.17 3.92 -6.23
N GLU A 100 2.01 4.49 -5.96
CA GLU A 100 0.81 3.78 -5.52
C GLU A 100 0.40 2.71 -6.55
N HIS A 101 0.37 3.06 -7.85
CA HIS A 101 0.14 2.10 -8.93
C HIS A 101 1.11 0.90 -8.87
N LEU A 102 2.39 1.15 -8.60
CA LEU A 102 3.41 0.11 -8.56
C LEU A 102 3.29 -0.78 -7.34
N TYR A 103 2.92 -0.24 -6.17
CA TYR A 103 2.66 -1.03 -4.96
C TYR A 103 1.38 -1.88 -5.09
N ILE A 104 0.28 -1.32 -5.62
CA ILE A 104 -0.95 -2.07 -5.90
C ILE A 104 -0.67 -3.20 -6.88
N LYS A 105 0.13 -2.93 -7.91
CA LYS A 105 0.51 -3.92 -8.93
C LYS A 105 1.41 -5.02 -8.39
N GLU A 106 2.33 -4.68 -7.49
CA GLU A 106 3.22 -5.66 -6.86
C GLU A 106 2.41 -6.66 -6.03
N GLY A 107 1.43 -6.17 -5.27
CA GLY A 107 0.36 -6.99 -4.69
C GLY A 107 0.37 -7.08 -3.16
N THR A 108 1.48 -6.73 -2.49
CA THR A 108 1.61 -6.81 -1.03
C THR A 108 0.97 -5.60 -0.33
N TYR A 109 0.85 -4.47 -1.02
CA TYR A 109 0.21 -3.27 -0.47
C TYR A 109 -0.84 -2.71 -1.42
N LEU A 110 -2.10 -3.10 -1.18
CA LEU A 110 -3.23 -2.90 -2.12
C LEU A 110 -3.97 -1.58 -1.95
N THR A 111 -3.78 -0.88 -0.84
CA THR A 111 -4.42 0.41 -0.57
C THR A 111 -3.41 1.48 -0.13
N PRO A 112 -2.33 1.71 -0.90
CA PRO A 112 -1.34 2.71 -0.55
C PRO A 112 -1.93 4.12 -0.65
N ASP A 113 -1.58 4.96 0.32
CA ASP A 113 -1.85 6.41 0.34
C ASP A 113 -0.57 7.10 0.83
N PHE A 114 0.28 7.52 -0.11
CA PHE A 114 1.62 8.03 0.22
C PHE A 114 1.66 9.56 0.24
N SER A 115 2.46 10.12 1.14
CA SER A 115 2.48 11.57 1.37
C SER A 115 3.13 12.36 0.23
N GLU A 116 2.34 13.13 -0.53
CA GLU A 116 2.87 14.13 -1.45
C GLU A 116 3.66 15.21 -0.70
N GLN A 117 3.24 15.53 0.52
CA GLN A 117 3.86 16.55 1.35
C GLN A 117 5.31 16.18 1.71
N TYR A 118 5.53 14.92 2.08
CA TYR A 118 6.85 14.39 2.37
C TYR A 118 7.72 14.35 1.11
N LEU A 119 7.18 13.83 -0.01
CA LEU A 119 7.93 13.76 -1.26
C LEU A 119 8.39 15.14 -1.74
N GLN A 120 7.50 16.14 -1.65
CA GLN A 120 7.84 17.50 -2.02
C GLN A 120 8.97 18.06 -1.15
N TRP A 121 8.94 17.78 0.15
CA TRP A 121 10.02 18.17 1.07
C TRP A 121 11.34 17.46 0.73
N SER A 122 11.33 16.13 0.58
CA SER A 122 12.52 15.32 0.30
C SER A 122 13.22 15.77 -0.99
N ALA A 123 12.47 16.02 -2.06
CA ALA A 123 13.01 16.53 -3.32
C ALA A 123 13.77 17.87 -3.16
N LYS A 124 13.38 18.72 -2.20
CA LYS A 124 13.98 20.04 -1.99
C LYS A 124 15.10 20.04 -0.95
N PHE A 125 14.91 19.33 0.15
CA PHE A 125 15.86 19.34 1.26
C PHE A 125 16.92 18.25 1.10
N GLU A 126 16.50 17.00 0.89
CA GLU A 126 17.40 15.83 0.87
C GLU A 126 18.08 15.66 -0.49
N VAL A 127 17.32 15.69 -1.59
CA VAL A 127 17.90 15.71 -2.95
C VAL A 127 18.56 17.06 -3.24
N GLY A 128 18.03 18.15 -2.67
CA GLY A 128 18.59 19.48 -2.86
C GLY A 128 18.21 20.18 -4.17
N SER A 129 17.12 19.75 -4.83
CA SER A 129 16.67 20.30 -6.12
C SER A 129 15.47 21.24 -5.96
N PHE A 130 15.30 22.22 -6.86
CA PHE A 130 14.09 23.07 -6.88
C PHE A 130 13.74 23.80 -5.57
N ARG A 131 14.75 24.17 -4.78
CA ARG A 131 14.62 24.75 -3.43
C ARG A 131 13.80 26.05 -3.36
N ASN A 132 13.68 26.78 -4.47
CA ASN A 132 13.02 28.08 -4.52
C ASN A 132 11.74 28.07 -5.38
N THR A 133 11.11 26.92 -5.54
CA THR A 133 9.87 26.75 -6.31
C THR A 133 8.97 25.74 -5.62
N GLU A 134 7.66 25.76 -5.87
CA GLU A 134 6.76 24.71 -5.35
C GLU A 134 6.97 23.38 -6.07
N GLY A 135 6.99 23.41 -7.40
CA GLY A 135 7.10 22.23 -8.25
C GLY A 135 8.47 21.54 -8.25
N SER A 136 8.55 20.45 -9.01
CA SER A 136 9.74 19.61 -9.22
C SER A 136 9.62 18.92 -10.59
N THR A 137 10.42 17.88 -10.84
CA THR A 137 10.30 16.99 -12.01
C THR A 137 10.05 15.56 -11.57
N GLY A 138 9.39 14.75 -12.41
CA GLY A 138 9.25 13.30 -12.15
C GLY A 138 10.61 12.60 -11.97
N ALA A 139 11.67 13.09 -12.63
CA ALA A 139 13.02 12.57 -12.44
C ALA A 139 13.58 12.82 -11.03
N LYS A 140 13.43 14.03 -10.49
CA LYS A 140 13.90 14.37 -9.14
C LYS A 140 13.01 13.81 -8.04
N ASN A 141 11.73 13.64 -8.31
CA ASN A 141 10.81 13.00 -7.39
C ASN A 141 11.11 11.49 -7.29
N LEU A 142 11.32 10.79 -8.41
CA LEU A 142 11.75 9.39 -8.39
C LEU A 142 13.14 9.21 -7.78
N GLU A 143 14.05 10.18 -7.96
CA GLU A 143 15.35 10.18 -7.25
C GLU A 143 15.15 10.31 -5.73
N ALA A 144 14.22 11.15 -5.27
CA ALA A 144 13.89 11.29 -3.85
C ALA A 144 13.34 9.98 -3.28
N ILE A 145 12.33 9.40 -3.93
CA ILE A 145 11.73 8.11 -3.53
C ILE A 145 12.79 7.00 -3.48
N SER A 146 13.65 6.91 -4.50
CA SER A 146 14.64 5.83 -4.56
C SER A 146 15.76 5.96 -3.53
N ARG A 147 16.11 7.19 -3.12
CA ARG A 147 17.24 7.43 -2.20
C ARG A 147 16.83 7.57 -0.74
N PHE A 148 15.64 8.11 -0.48
CA PHE A 148 15.20 8.51 0.85
C PHE A 148 13.82 7.95 1.22
N GLY A 149 13.07 7.49 0.21
CA GLY A 149 11.71 7.00 0.39
C GLY A 149 10.70 8.10 0.70
N VAL A 150 9.47 7.67 0.93
CA VAL A 150 8.34 8.49 1.37
C VAL A 150 7.61 7.80 2.51
N VAL A 151 6.83 8.56 3.25
CA VAL A 151 5.94 8.06 4.30
C VAL A 151 4.50 7.98 3.79
N GLU A 152 3.63 7.36 4.57
CA GLU A 152 2.19 7.39 4.36
C GLU A 152 1.60 8.79 4.60
N GLU A 153 0.49 9.08 3.93
CA GLU A 153 -0.17 10.39 3.95
C GLU A 153 -0.72 10.75 5.34
N ASP A 154 -1.13 9.77 6.15
CA ASP A 154 -1.63 10.02 7.50
C ASP A 154 -0.53 10.50 8.47
N VAL A 155 0.73 10.09 8.24
CA VAL A 155 1.90 10.50 9.01
C VAL A 155 2.30 11.96 8.72
N TRP A 156 2.18 12.41 7.48
CA TRP A 156 2.32 13.83 7.14
C TRP A 156 1.35 14.28 6.05
N PRO A 157 0.14 14.72 6.44
CA PRO A 157 -0.90 15.06 5.48
C PRO A 157 -0.56 16.26 4.59
N TYR A 158 -1.04 16.21 3.36
CA TYR A 158 -0.88 17.24 2.37
C TYR A 158 -1.68 18.51 2.68
N GLU A 159 -0.96 19.63 2.70
CA GLU A 159 -1.55 20.95 2.80
C GLU A 159 -1.81 21.54 1.40
N SER A 160 -3.08 21.67 1.05
CA SER A 160 -3.53 22.16 -0.28
C SER A 160 -3.32 23.65 -0.53
N ARG A 161 -2.85 24.43 0.45
CA ARG A 161 -2.63 25.88 0.35
C ARG A 161 -1.19 26.21 0.70
N ALA A 162 -0.54 27.03 -0.13
CA ALA A 162 0.81 27.49 0.14
C ALA A 162 0.89 28.31 1.43
N TRP A 163 1.97 28.14 2.19
CA TRP A 163 2.24 29.00 3.34
C TRP A 163 2.40 30.47 2.95
N SER A 164 1.85 31.34 3.81
CA SER A 164 1.98 32.79 3.73
C SER A 164 2.61 33.35 5.01
N THR A 165 2.68 34.67 5.12
CA THR A 165 3.14 35.36 6.34
C THR A 165 2.32 35.03 7.59
N SER A 166 1.11 34.48 7.42
CA SER A 166 0.30 33.98 8.53
C SER A 166 0.85 32.71 9.16
N ASN A 167 1.54 31.86 8.38
CA ASN A 167 2.19 30.65 8.85
C ASN A 167 3.60 30.95 9.37
N ASP A 168 4.37 31.72 8.59
CA ASP A 168 5.74 32.10 8.92
C ASP A 168 6.05 33.49 8.31
N PRO A 169 6.51 34.47 9.12
CA PRO A 169 6.79 35.83 8.64
C PRO A 169 7.77 35.92 7.47
N GLU A 170 8.66 34.94 7.28
CA GLU A 170 9.60 34.90 6.16
C GLU A 170 8.97 34.38 4.86
N CYS A 171 7.76 33.80 4.90
CA CYS A 171 7.01 33.36 3.73
C CYS A 171 6.35 34.52 2.98
N THR A 172 7.20 35.43 2.49
CA THR A 172 6.81 36.61 1.72
C THR A 172 7.74 36.85 0.53
N GLY A 173 7.17 37.35 -0.57
CA GLY A 173 7.89 37.65 -1.80
C GLY A 173 8.48 36.43 -2.52
N ASP A 174 9.28 36.72 -3.55
CA ASP A 174 9.83 35.70 -4.47
C ASP A 174 11.10 35.01 -3.94
N LYS A 175 11.70 35.55 -2.86
CA LYS A 175 12.94 35.04 -2.25
C LYS A 175 12.69 34.39 -0.88
N ARG A 176 11.48 33.87 -0.68
CA ARG A 176 11.09 33.17 0.55
C ARG A 176 11.95 31.90 0.76
N PRO A 177 12.17 31.47 2.01
CA PRO A 177 12.98 30.29 2.30
C PRO A 177 12.33 29.00 1.79
N THR A 178 13.13 27.95 1.56
CA THR A 178 12.69 26.65 1.03
C THR A 178 11.47 26.08 1.76
N ARG A 179 11.45 26.19 3.10
CA ARG A 179 10.35 25.70 3.94
C ARG A 179 8.98 26.30 3.61
N CYS A 180 8.94 27.49 3.01
CA CYS A 180 7.69 28.09 2.57
C CYS A 180 7.10 27.40 1.33
N TYR A 181 7.94 26.76 0.51
CA TYR A 181 7.48 26.00 -0.64
C TYR A 181 7.00 24.61 -0.26
N THR A 182 7.55 24.05 0.83
CA THR A 182 7.22 22.73 1.38
C THR A 182 6.22 22.79 2.52
N ASN A 183 5.68 23.96 2.87
CA ASN A 183 4.82 24.11 4.04
C ASN A 183 5.44 23.53 5.33
N GLY A 184 6.71 23.84 5.56
CA GLY A 184 7.44 23.44 6.76
C GLY A 184 8.39 22.28 6.56
N GLU A 185 8.76 21.68 7.69
CA GLU A 185 9.62 20.51 7.81
C GLU A 185 8.80 19.34 8.37
N PRO A 186 9.18 18.08 8.06
CA PRO A 186 8.46 16.91 8.55
C PRO A 186 8.40 16.93 10.08
N PRO A 187 7.23 16.61 10.68
CA PRO A 187 7.19 16.35 12.11
C PRO A 187 8.10 15.18 12.47
N ALA A 188 8.50 15.07 13.74
CA ALA A 188 9.40 14.01 14.21
C ALA A 188 8.86 12.61 13.86
N GLU A 189 7.55 12.43 13.98
CA GLU A 189 6.86 11.20 13.59
C GLU A 189 7.08 10.85 12.11
N ALA A 190 6.92 11.81 11.20
CA ALA A 190 7.21 11.62 9.78
C ALA A 190 8.69 11.41 9.48
N ALA A 191 9.58 12.07 10.22
CA ALA A 191 11.01 11.87 10.05
C ALA A 191 11.43 10.43 10.42
N GLU A 192 10.86 9.87 11.49
CA GLU A 192 11.20 8.55 12.05
C GLU A 192 10.37 7.39 11.49
N ALA A 193 9.24 7.67 10.84
CA ALA A 193 8.36 6.65 10.26
C ALA A 193 9.03 5.79 9.17
N GLU A 194 8.45 4.62 8.92
CA GLU A 194 8.84 3.72 7.83
C GLU A 194 8.91 4.45 6.49
N LYS A 195 9.88 4.07 5.66
CA LYS A 195 10.16 4.69 4.36
C LYS A 195 9.90 3.70 3.25
N PHE A 196 8.90 4.00 2.43
CA PHE A 196 8.57 3.23 1.24
C PHE A 196 9.39 3.75 0.06
N THR A 197 9.91 2.84 -0.76
CA THR A 197 10.86 3.19 -1.82
C THR A 197 10.49 2.53 -3.14
N LEU A 198 11.09 3.03 -4.22
CA LEU A 198 11.04 2.43 -5.55
C LEU A 198 12.47 2.28 -6.07
N PRO A 199 12.74 1.30 -6.93
CA PRO A 199 13.97 1.28 -7.70
C PRO A 199 14.18 2.57 -8.48
N THR A 200 15.44 2.85 -8.82
CA THR A 200 15.79 4.06 -9.56
C THR A 200 15.07 4.12 -10.90
N GLY A 201 14.29 5.18 -11.11
CA GLY A 201 13.55 5.37 -12.35
C GLY A 201 14.41 5.78 -13.55
N ARG A 202 13.86 5.58 -14.75
CA ARG A 202 14.49 5.92 -16.04
C ARG A 202 13.59 6.77 -16.93
N TRP A 203 14.20 7.32 -17.98
CA TRP A 203 13.44 7.99 -19.05
C TRP A 203 12.80 6.96 -19.97
N LEU A 204 11.60 7.29 -20.44
CA LEU A 204 10.84 6.54 -21.43
C LEU A 204 10.51 7.49 -22.58
N SER A 205 10.68 7.02 -23.82
CA SER A 205 10.26 7.82 -24.97
C SER A 205 8.74 8.00 -24.99
N THR A 206 8.28 9.20 -25.31
CA THR A 206 6.85 9.51 -25.42
C THR A 206 6.27 9.22 -26.80
N ARG A 207 7.04 8.59 -27.70
CA ARG A 207 6.49 8.02 -28.93
C ARG A 207 5.34 7.06 -28.58
N THR A 208 4.25 7.16 -29.32
CA THR A 208 3.02 6.41 -29.04
C THR A 208 3.27 4.92 -28.88
N ASP A 209 4.03 4.33 -29.79
CA ASP A 209 4.31 2.89 -29.78
C ASP A 209 5.20 2.45 -28.61
N ASP A 210 6.07 3.33 -28.09
CA ASP A 210 6.93 3.01 -26.95
C ASP A 210 6.17 3.04 -25.63
N ILE A 211 5.25 4.01 -25.46
CA ILE A 211 4.34 4.02 -24.31
C ILE A 211 3.46 2.77 -24.33
N LYS A 212 2.87 2.44 -25.48
CA LYS A 212 2.05 1.22 -25.63
C LYS A 212 2.86 -0.06 -25.39
N ALA A 213 4.08 -0.13 -25.92
CA ALA A 213 5.00 -1.25 -25.67
C ALA A 213 5.25 -1.42 -24.18
N PHE A 214 5.62 -0.33 -23.50
CA PHE A 214 5.91 -0.36 -22.08
C PHE A 214 4.68 -0.77 -21.25
N MET A 215 3.53 -0.14 -21.47
CA MET A 215 2.29 -0.46 -20.77
C MET A 215 1.84 -1.90 -20.99
N THR A 216 1.96 -2.45 -22.21
CA THR A 216 1.56 -3.85 -22.47
C THR A 216 2.55 -4.86 -21.92
N GLN A 217 3.85 -4.60 -22.00
CA GLN A 217 4.88 -5.55 -21.57
C GLN A 217 5.06 -5.55 -20.06
N LYS A 218 5.01 -4.37 -19.44
CA LYS A 218 5.23 -4.19 -18.00
C LYS A 218 3.92 -4.11 -17.21
N GLY A 219 2.81 -3.73 -17.84
CA GLY A 219 1.57 -3.43 -17.14
C GLY A 219 1.73 -2.26 -16.17
N GLN A 220 2.53 -1.25 -16.53
CA GLN A 220 2.90 -0.13 -15.66
C GLN A 220 2.46 1.21 -16.24
N ALA A 221 2.01 2.11 -15.35
CA ALA A 221 1.67 3.48 -15.69
C ALA A 221 2.92 4.31 -16.03
N VAL A 222 2.73 5.47 -16.67
CA VAL A 222 3.83 6.33 -17.13
C VAL A 222 3.60 7.76 -16.67
N ILE A 223 4.57 8.33 -15.95
CA ILE A 223 4.55 9.77 -15.64
C ILE A 223 4.90 10.53 -16.91
N VAL A 224 4.11 11.54 -17.26
CA VAL A 224 4.42 12.44 -18.37
C VAL A 224 4.34 13.89 -17.93
N GLY A 225 5.48 14.58 -18.00
CA GLY A 225 5.53 16.04 -17.93
C GLY A 225 5.28 16.64 -19.30
N LEU A 226 4.44 17.67 -19.38
CA LEU A 226 3.92 18.24 -20.62
C LEU A 226 4.13 19.75 -20.69
N ASP A 227 4.37 20.26 -21.90
CA ASP A 227 4.06 21.67 -22.19
C ASP A 227 2.56 21.88 -22.07
N PHE A 228 2.14 22.98 -21.44
CA PHE A 228 0.72 23.25 -21.21
C PHE A 228 0.14 24.25 -22.21
N PHE A 229 -0.96 23.87 -22.85
CA PHE A 229 -1.72 24.72 -23.77
C PHE A 229 -3.12 24.96 -23.21
N TYR A 230 -3.42 26.20 -22.83
CA TYR A 230 -4.56 26.50 -21.96
C TYR A 230 -5.91 26.15 -22.58
N GLN A 231 -6.11 26.41 -23.87
CA GLN A 231 -7.39 26.11 -24.52
C GLN A 231 -7.58 24.59 -24.66
N SER A 232 -6.51 23.88 -25.03
CA SER A 232 -6.51 22.42 -25.18
C SER A 232 -6.93 21.70 -23.89
N TRP A 233 -6.47 22.20 -22.75
CA TRP A 233 -6.84 21.70 -21.42
C TRP A 233 -8.19 22.21 -20.91
N ASN A 234 -8.89 23.04 -21.69
CA ASN A 234 -10.09 23.77 -21.27
C ASN A 234 -9.88 24.52 -19.95
N HIS A 235 -8.69 25.09 -19.76
CA HIS A 235 -8.28 25.69 -18.51
C HIS A 235 -8.86 27.11 -18.34
N GLY A 236 -9.37 27.46 -17.16
CA GLY A 236 -10.03 28.76 -16.92
C GLY A 236 -9.14 29.99 -17.18
N ALA A 237 -7.82 29.85 -17.08
CA ALA A 237 -6.85 30.91 -17.42
C ALA A 237 -6.57 31.05 -18.94
N SER A 238 -7.28 30.32 -19.80
CA SER A 238 -7.11 30.41 -21.25
C SER A 238 -7.50 31.79 -21.78
N PRO A 239 -6.66 32.42 -22.63
CA PRO A 239 -7.03 33.64 -23.34
C PRO A 239 -7.99 33.38 -24.52
N LEU A 240 -8.19 32.11 -24.88
CA LEU A 240 -9.09 31.65 -25.95
C LEU A 240 -10.34 30.99 -25.36
N LYS A 241 -11.39 30.85 -26.17
CA LYS A 241 -12.65 30.27 -25.72
C LYS A 241 -12.49 28.78 -25.39
N VAL A 242 -12.78 28.40 -24.16
CA VAL A 242 -12.77 27.00 -23.69
C VAL A 242 -14.14 26.35 -23.84
N ASN A 243 -14.17 25.02 -23.75
CA ASN A 243 -15.39 24.22 -23.82
C ASN A 243 -15.62 23.45 -22.51
N SER A 244 -16.58 23.91 -21.70
CA SER A 244 -16.92 23.28 -20.42
C SER A 244 -17.40 21.83 -20.55
N GLY A 245 -18.05 21.47 -21.66
CA GLY A 245 -18.46 20.08 -21.93
C GLY A 245 -17.26 19.17 -22.18
N TYR A 246 -16.23 19.67 -22.87
CA TYR A 246 -14.98 18.93 -23.09
C TYR A 246 -14.17 18.81 -21.79
N SER A 247 -14.17 19.87 -20.97
CA SER A 247 -13.56 19.85 -19.63
C SER A 247 -14.18 18.76 -18.74
N ARG A 248 -15.51 18.66 -18.67
CA ARG A 248 -16.20 17.62 -17.88
C ARG A 248 -15.95 16.21 -18.41
N LYS A 249 -15.80 16.03 -19.71
CA LYS A 249 -15.40 14.73 -20.31
C LYS A 249 -13.90 14.44 -20.20
N GLY A 250 -13.11 15.42 -19.75
CA GLY A 250 -11.65 15.32 -19.63
C GLY A 250 -10.92 15.30 -20.97
N TYR A 251 -11.47 15.89 -22.03
CA TYR A 251 -10.83 15.90 -23.35
C TYR A 251 -9.74 16.97 -23.44
N VAL A 252 -8.53 16.51 -23.78
CA VAL A 252 -7.35 17.34 -24.06
C VAL A 252 -6.89 17.07 -25.49
N LEU A 253 -7.26 17.98 -26.39
CA LEU A 253 -6.96 17.87 -27.82
C LEU A 253 -5.56 18.37 -28.16
N TYR A 254 -5.08 18.04 -29.35
CA TYR A 254 -3.87 18.65 -29.88
C TYR A 254 -4.09 20.16 -30.14
N PRO A 255 -3.19 21.03 -29.65
CA PRO A 255 -3.42 22.47 -29.67
C PRO A 255 -3.53 22.99 -31.09
N ASN A 256 -4.55 23.83 -31.34
CA ASN A 256 -4.65 24.56 -32.60
C ASN A 256 -3.56 25.66 -32.67
N GLU A 257 -3.39 26.30 -33.83
CA GLU A 257 -2.31 27.26 -34.05
C GLU A 257 -2.40 28.47 -33.12
N ASP A 258 -3.61 28.95 -32.85
CA ASP A 258 -3.86 30.08 -31.96
C ASP A 258 -3.55 29.72 -30.51
N ASP A 259 -3.95 28.54 -30.04
CA ASP A 259 -3.67 28.08 -28.68
C ASP A 259 -2.16 27.93 -28.45
N ARG A 260 -1.43 27.36 -29.42
CA ARG A 260 0.05 27.33 -29.34
C ARG A 260 0.62 28.74 -29.24
N ARG A 261 0.18 29.66 -30.11
CA ARG A 261 0.70 31.04 -30.14
C ARG A 261 0.40 31.81 -28.85
N GLU A 262 -0.80 31.68 -28.31
CA GLU A 262 -1.21 32.42 -27.11
C GLU A 262 -0.66 31.80 -25.83
N SER A 263 -0.71 30.47 -25.68
CA SER A 263 -0.18 29.77 -24.51
C SER A 263 1.34 29.96 -24.37
N LEU A 264 2.08 30.05 -25.46
CA LEU A 264 3.53 30.29 -25.43
C LEU A 264 3.92 31.69 -24.89
N LYS A 265 2.98 32.64 -24.77
CA LYS A 265 3.25 33.93 -24.13
C LYS A 265 3.40 33.80 -22.62
N ASN A 266 2.67 32.85 -22.02
CA ASN A 266 2.70 32.53 -20.60
C ASN A 266 2.97 31.03 -20.44
N ARG A 267 4.20 30.61 -20.76
CA ARG A 267 4.56 29.18 -20.79
C ARG A 267 4.35 28.52 -19.43
N ALA A 268 3.56 27.46 -19.43
CA ALA A 268 3.32 26.62 -18.27
C ALA A 268 3.57 25.15 -18.63
N GLY A 269 3.65 24.31 -17.61
CA GLY A 269 3.74 22.87 -17.72
C GLY A 269 2.84 22.19 -16.70
N HIS A 270 2.46 20.95 -17.02
CA HIS A 270 1.66 20.10 -16.15
C HIS A 270 2.14 18.66 -16.23
N SER A 271 1.99 17.91 -15.14
CA SER A 271 2.43 16.52 -15.04
C SER A 271 1.24 15.62 -14.73
N ILE A 272 1.14 14.51 -15.45
CA ILE A 272 0.04 13.55 -15.34
C ILE A 272 0.56 12.11 -15.31
N LEU A 273 -0.32 11.18 -14.95
CA LEU A 273 -0.03 9.75 -14.99
C LEU A 273 -0.86 9.09 -16.09
N LEU A 274 -0.22 8.58 -17.14
CA LEU A 274 -0.88 7.81 -18.20
C LEU A 274 -1.12 6.38 -17.73
N VAL A 275 -2.33 5.87 -17.96
CA VAL A 275 -2.82 4.58 -17.46
C VAL A 275 -3.49 3.72 -18.53
N GLY A 276 -3.51 4.17 -19.78
CA GLY A 276 -4.15 3.41 -20.86
C GLY A 276 -4.28 4.19 -22.15
N TRP A 277 -5.03 3.65 -23.11
CA TRP A 277 -5.35 4.34 -24.36
C TRP A 277 -6.65 3.84 -25.01
N ASP A 278 -7.20 4.69 -25.89
CA ASP A 278 -8.28 4.37 -26.82
C ASP A 278 -7.95 4.94 -28.20
N ASP A 279 -7.61 4.06 -29.15
CA ASP A 279 -7.32 4.39 -30.55
C ASP A 279 -8.58 4.64 -31.37
N THR A 280 -9.74 4.26 -30.84
CA THR A 280 -11.04 4.37 -31.52
C THR A 280 -11.79 5.64 -31.15
N LEU A 281 -11.40 6.30 -30.04
CA LEU A 281 -12.01 7.55 -29.61
C LEU A 281 -11.76 8.64 -30.65
N GLU A 282 -12.85 9.26 -31.10
CA GLU A 282 -12.86 10.38 -32.04
C GLU A 282 -13.52 11.59 -31.37
N VAL A 283 -12.84 12.74 -31.41
CA VAL A 283 -13.32 13.98 -30.80
C VAL A 283 -13.17 15.13 -31.80
N GLU A 284 -14.23 15.91 -31.99
CA GLU A 284 -14.22 17.07 -32.90
C GLU A 284 -13.23 18.13 -32.42
N ARG A 285 -12.40 18.63 -33.33
CA ARG A 285 -11.40 19.68 -33.06
C ARG A 285 -12.05 21.05 -33.01
N LEU A 286 -11.54 21.90 -32.12
CA LEU A 286 -12.06 23.24 -31.90
C LEU A 286 -11.08 24.33 -32.36
N ASP A 287 -11.62 25.38 -32.95
CA ASP A 287 -10.91 26.61 -33.28
C ASP A 287 -10.74 27.52 -32.04
N LYS A 288 -10.11 28.68 -32.23
CA LYS A 288 -9.89 29.69 -31.17
C LYS A 288 -11.16 30.21 -30.50
N ASP A 289 -12.30 30.10 -31.17
CA ASP A 289 -13.60 30.57 -30.71
C ASP A 289 -14.45 29.42 -30.12
N GLY A 290 -13.85 28.23 -29.96
CA GLY A 290 -14.50 27.04 -29.40
C GLY A 290 -15.48 26.37 -30.37
N LYS A 291 -15.40 26.68 -31.67
CA LYS A 291 -16.26 26.10 -32.69
C LYS A 291 -15.57 24.92 -33.37
N VAL A 292 -16.37 23.96 -33.82
CA VAL A 292 -15.89 22.81 -34.56
C VAL A 292 -15.19 23.26 -35.84
N MET A 293 -13.94 22.83 -36.00
CA MET A 293 -13.17 23.04 -37.21
C MET A 293 -13.72 22.16 -38.33
N LEU A 294 -13.80 22.70 -39.54
CA LEU A 294 -14.25 21.97 -40.72
C LEU A 294 -13.08 21.74 -41.69
N ASP A 295 -13.08 20.61 -42.37
CA ASP A 295 -12.12 20.27 -43.41
C ASP A 295 -12.43 21.01 -44.74
N GLU A 296 -11.64 20.72 -45.79
CA GLU A 296 -11.82 21.33 -47.11
C GLU A 296 -13.19 21.01 -47.77
N ASN A 297 -13.85 19.93 -47.32
CA ASN A 297 -15.16 19.50 -47.80
C ASN A 297 -16.31 20.05 -46.96
N GLY A 298 -16.02 20.74 -45.85
CA GLY A 298 -17.02 21.25 -44.91
C GLY A 298 -17.45 20.23 -43.85
N GLU A 299 -16.75 19.10 -43.70
CA GLU A 299 -17.02 18.09 -42.69
C GLU A 299 -16.26 18.39 -41.38
N PRO A 300 -16.81 18.05 -40.20
CA PRO A 300 -16.11 18.19 -38.92
C PRO A 300 -14.75 17.51 -38.90
N MET A 301 -13.70 18.27 -38.58
CA MET A 301 -12.38 17.72 -38.33
C MET A 301 -12.38 16.99 -36.98
N VAL A 302 -12.09 15.69 -37.00
CA VAL A 302 -11.94 14.89 -35.79
C VAL A 302 -10.48 14.58 -35.52
N GLU A 303 -10.15 14.52 -34.24
CA GLU A 303 -8.91 13.94 -33.74
C GLU A 303 -9.17 12.53 -33.24
N LYS A 304 -8.24 11.62 -33.49
CA LYS A 304 -8.35 10.20 -33.19
C LYS A 304 -7.12 9.71 -32.44
N GLY A 305 -7.33 8.84 -31.46
CA GLY A 305 -6.27 8.22 -30.68
C GLY A 305 -5.87 9.04 -29.47
N PHE A 306 -6.27 8.57 -28.30
CA PHE A 306 -6.06 9.23 -27.03
C PHE A 306 -5.41 8.29 -26.03
N PHE A 307 -4.51 8.82 -25.20
CA PHE A 307 -4.12 8.18 -23.95
C PHE A 307 -5.14 8.51 -22.86
N ILE A 308 -5.37 7.56 -21.97
CA ILE A 308 -6.14 7.73 -20.74
C ILE A 308 -5.16 8.14 -19.64
N PHE A 309 -5.52 9.14 -18.86
CA PHE A 309 -4.66 9.62 -17.78
C PHE A 309 -5.45 9.94 -16.50
N LYS A 310 -4.78 9.74 -15.38
CA LYS A 310 -5.21 10.19 -14.04
C LYS A 310 -4.65 11.60 -13.80
N ASN A 311 -5.52 12.54 -13.44
CA ASN A 311 -5.14 13.92 -13.11
C ASN A 311 -5.06 14.13 -11.58
N SER A 312 -4.64 15.31 -11.14
CA SER A 312 -4.46 15.68 -9.72
C SER A 312 -5.28 16.92 -9.31
N TRP A 313 -6.44 17.13 -9.92
CA TRP A 313 -7.31 18.30 -9.68
C TRP A 313 -8.56 17.97 -8.85
N GLY A 314 -8.57 16.81 -8.20
CA GLY A 314 -9.73 16.30 -7.45
C GLY A 314 -10.87 15.85 -8.36
N THR A 315 -12.05 15.75 -7.76
CA THR A 315 -13.28 15.25 -8.37
C THR A 315 -14.35 16.35 -8.50
N GLY A 316 -15.39 16.09 -9.29
CA GLY A 316 -16.55 16.97 -9.45
C GLY A 316 -16.37 18.11 -10.45
N SER A 317 -15.25 18.17 -11.16
CA SER A 317 -14.95 19.23 -12.14
C SER A 317 -14.41 18.66 -13.45
N PHE A 318 -13.08 18.71 -13.65
CA PHE A 318 -12.40 18.11 -14.79
C PHE A 318 -12.63 16.60 -14.79
N GLY A 319 -13.05 16.03 -15.93
CA GLY A 319 -13.23 14.59 -16.04
C GLY A 319 -14.42 14.03 -15.25
N SER A 320 -15.29 14.86 -14.67
CA SER A 320 -16.47 14.42 -13.90
C SER A 320 -17.48 13.55 -14.68
N GLU A 321 -17.43 13.59 -16.01
CA GLU A 321 -18.23 12.75 -16.92
C GLU A 321 -17.36 11.71 -17.67
N ASN A 322 -16.11 11.49 -17.27
CA ASN A 322 -15.23 10.53 -17.93
C ASN A 322 -15.63 9.08 -17.57
N PRO A 323 -15.75 8.16 -18.54
CA PRO A 323 -16.14 6.77 -18.29
C PRO A 323 -15.14 5.97 -17.43
N ASN A 324 -13.87 6.39 -17.34
CA ASN A 324 -12.87 5.73 -16.49
C ASN A 324 -12.92 6.20 -15.03
N GLY A 325 -13.76 7.19 -14.71
CA GLY A 325 -13.90 7.75 -13.37
C GLY A 325 -13.70 9.27 -13.34
N ASP A 326 -14.23 9.89 -12.29
CA ASP A 326 -14.08 11.32 -12.04
C ASP A 326 -12.59 11.69 -11.88
N GLY A 327 -12.16 12.82 -12.45
CA GLY A 327 -10.77 13.26 -12.45
C GLY A 327 -9.86 12.60 -13.50
N TYR A 328 -10.37 11.66 -14.30
CA TYR A 328 -9.64 11.09 -15.46
C TYR A 328 -9.85 11.91 -16.73
N GLY A 329 -8.91 11.78 -17.66
CA GLY A 329 -8.98 12.46 -18.96
C GLY A 329 -8.50 11.60 -20.12
N TYR A 330 -8.78 12.12 -21.32
CA TYR A 330 -8.25 11.64 -22.58
C TYR A 330 -7.37 12.72 -23.18
N ILE A 331 -6.10 12.40 -23.45
CA ILE A 331 -5.16 13.32 -24.08
C ILE A 331 -4.69 12.78 -25.43
N SER A 332 -4.65 13.64 -26.43
CA SER A 332 -4.16 13.30 -27.78
C SER A 332 -2.80 12.58 -27.70
N GLN A 333 -2.70 11.41 -28.33
CA GLN A 333 -1.43 10.68 -28.41
C GLN A 333 -0.35 11.50 -29.12
N LYS A 334 -0.76 12.30 -30.12
CA LYS A 334 0.13 13.21 -30.84
C LYS A 334 0.66 14.32 -29.91
N TYR A 335 -0.20 14.87 -29.05
CA TYR A 335 0.22 15.87 -28.06
C TYR A 335 1.33 15.31 -27.17
N VAL A 336 1.11 14.13 -26.60
CA VAL A 336 2.09 13.48 -25.70
C VAL A 336 3.41 13.21 -26.43
N ALA A 337 3.36 12.74 -27.68
CA ALA A 337 4.57 12.44 -28.45
C ALA A 337 5.39 13.69 -28.81
N GLU A 338 4.75 14.83 -29.02
CA GLU A 338 5.43 16.07 -29.45
C GLU A 338 5.84 16.97 -28.27
N TYR A 339 5.04 17.00 -27.20
CA TYR A 339 5.18 17.95 -26.09
C TYR A 339 5.40 17.29 -24.73
N GLY A 340 5.50 15.96 -24.69
CA GLY A 340 5.64 15.20 -23.45
C GLY A 340 7.04 14.64 -23.22
N SER A 341 7.38 14.46 -21.95
CA SER A 341 8.58 13.75 -21.49
C SER A 341 8.21 12.68 -20.47
N GLY A 342 8.59 11.43 -20.75
CA GLY A 342 8.14 10.24 -20.03
C GLY A 342 9.13 9.74 -18.98
N ARG A 343 8.62 9.38 -17.80
CA ARG A 343 9.38 8.74 -16.71
C ARG A 343 8.66 7.51 -16.19
N VAL A 344 9.44 6.51 -15.85
CA VAL A 344 8.96 5.23 -15.29
C VAL A 344 9.90 4.74 -14.19
N ALA A 345 9.39 3.85 -13.35
CA ALA A 345 10.14 3.08 -12.36
C ALA A 345 9.66 1.63 -12.40
N ASP A 346 10.47 0.70 -11.89
CA ASP A 346 10.09 -0.71 -11.74
C ASP A 346 9.32 -0.93 -10.41
N LEU A 347 8.79 -2.14 -10.21
CA LEU A 347 8.07 -2.52 -8.99
C LEU A 347 8.93 -2.31 -7.73
N PRO A 348 8.32 -1.96 -6.58
CA PRO A 348 9.06 -1.88 -5.32
C PRO A 348 9.75 -3.20 -4.99
N GLU A 349 10.96 -3.13 -4.45
CA GLU A 349 11.63 -4.27 -3.83
C GLU A 349 11.16 -4.32 -2.38
N ILE A 350 10.05 -5.02 -2.14
CA ILE A 350 9.54 -5.25 -0.80
C ILE A 350 10.26 -6.48 -0.26
N GLU A 351 11.12 -6.27 0.73
CA GLU A 351 11.55 -7.38 1.58
C GLU A 351 10.26 -7.92 2.23
N PRO A 352 9.92 -9.21 2.05
CA PRO A 352 8.67 -9.74 2.56
C PRO A 352 8.60 -9.43 4.06
N LYS A 353 7.50 -8.80 4.48
CA LYS A 353 7.23 -8.62 5.91
C LYS A 353 7.27 -10.02 6.52
N VAL A 354 8.06 -10.18 7.57
CA VAL A 354 8.29 -11.49 8.18
C VAL A 354 6.98 -11.90 8.87
N GLU A 355 6.37 -12.97 8.36
CA GLU A 355 5.23 -13.61 9.01
C GLU A 355 5.66 -14.20 10.37
N ILE A 356 4.91 -13.87 11.42
CA ILE A 356 5.12 -14.36 12.79
C ILE A 356 4.19 -15.56 12.99
N CYS A 357 4.71 -16.73 12.66
CA CYS A 357 3.92 -17.95 12.72
C CYS A 357 3.46 -18.30 14.15
N GLY A 358 2.16 -18.51 14.30
CA GLY A 358 1.48 -18.94 15.52
C GLY A 358 0.89 -17.81 16.37
N ASP A 359 0.77 -16.59 15.84
CA ASP A 359 0.22 -15.43 16.55
C ASP A 359 -1.24 -15.09 16.18
N GLY A 360 -1.79 -15.73 15.14
CA GLY A 360 -3.17 -15.56 14.68
C GLY A 360 -3.39 -14.33 13.80
N ILE A 361 -2.33 -13.68 13.31
CA ILE A 361 -2.37 -12.43 12.56
C ILE A 361 -1.64 -12.62 11.24
N ASP A 362 -2.30 -12.27 10.13
CA ASP A 362 -1.66 -12.09 8.81
C ASP A 362 -0.74 -10.86 8.88
N ASN A 363 0.54 -11.07 9.18
CA ASN A 363 1.50 -10.00 9.41
C ASN A 363 2.04 -9.41 8.10
N ASP A 364 2.08 -10.21 7.03
CA ASP A 364 2.54 -9.79 5.72
C ASP A 364 1.42 -9.24 4.81
N GLY A 365 0.16 -9.42 5.19
CA GLY A 365 -1.03 -8.87 4.56
C GLY A 365 -1.49 -9.62 3.31
N ASN A 366 -1.00 -10.84 3.08
CA ASN A 366 -1.27 -11.59 1.85
C ASN A 366 -2.61 -12.36 1.88
N GLY A 367 -3.35 -12.27 3.00
CA GLY A 367 -4.65 -12.89 3.20
C GLY A 367 -4.61 -14.27 3.84
N PHE A 368 -3.43 -14.76 4.21
CA PHE A 368 -3.21 -16.02 4.94
C PHE A 368 -2.48 -15.71 6.24
N ALA A 369 -2.82 -16.43 7.32
CA ALA A 369 -2.21 -16.23 8.64
C ALA A 369 -1.68 -17.56 9.16
N ASP A 370 -0.55 -17.52 9.86
CA ASP A 370 0.09 -18.69 10.48
C ASP A 370 0.18 -19.89 9.51
N CYS A 371 -0.42 -21.02 9.84
CA CYS A 371 -0.27 -22.27 9.11
C CYS A 371 -1.06 -22.34 7.81
N GLU A 372 -1.92 -21.36 7.57
CA GLU A 372 -2.53 -21.15 6.25
C GLU A 372 -1.57 -20.42 5.30
N ASP A 373 -0.49 -19.85 5.82
CA ASP A 373 0.53 -19.11 5.07
C ASP A 373 1.71 -20.01 4.62
N ASP A 374 2.10 -19.90 3.35
CA ASP A 374 3.17 -20.70 2.74
C ASP A 374 4.57 -20.41 3.36
N VAL A 375 4.81 -19.19 3.85
CA VAL A 375 6.05 -18.79 4.55
C VAL A 375 6.14 -19.48 5.91
N CYS A 376 4.99 -19.72 6.55
CA CYS A 376 4.89 -20.41 7.83
C CYS A 376 4.76 -21.93 7.71
N ALA A 377 4.67 -22.47 6.49
CA ALA A 377 4.53 -23.90 6.26
C ALA A 377 5.64 -24.73 6.94
N GLU A 378 6.88 -24.23 7.00
CA GLU A 378 8.01 -24.91 7.68
C GLU A 378 8.25 -24.42 9.13
N SER A 379 7.42 -23.52 9.64
CA SER A 379 7.57 -22.99 11.00
C SER A 379 7.21 -24.02 12.05
N ALA A 380 7.87 -23.96 13.21
CA ALA A 380 7.59 -24.88 14.32
C ALA A 380 6.14 -24.81 14.82
N ALA A 381 5.45 -23.68 14.62
CA ALA A 381 4.04 -23.51 14.97
C ALA A 381 3.08 -24.30 14.06
N CYS A 382 3.54 -24.68 12.86
CA CYS A 382 2.70 -25.24 11.79
C CYS A 382 3.11 -26.64 11.33
N GLN A 383 4.16 -27.18 11.94
CA GLN A 383 4.51 -28.58 11.83
C GLN A 383 3.70 -29.35 12.89
N GLU A 384 2.71 -30.15 12.49
CA GLU A 384 2.05 -31.08 13.40
C GLU A 384 3.11 -31.95 14.10
N ASP A 385 3.14 -31.87 15.44
CA ASP A 385 3.85 -32.67 16.45
C ASP A 385 4.79 -33.79 15.93
N SER A 386 5.91 -33.40 15.29
CA SER A 386 6.93 -34.37 14.89
C SER A 386 7.80 -34.87 16.08
N ASN A 387 7.58 -34.30 17.27
CA ASN A 387 8.31 -34.63 18.49
C ASN A 387 7.55 -35.56 19.45
N THR A 388 6.34 -36.01 19.12
CA THR A 388 5.63 -36.99 19.96
C THR A 388 5.92 -38.41 19.48
N LYS A 389 6.36 -39.27 20.41
CA LYS A 389 6.68 -40.68 20.16
C LYS A 389 5.89 -41.57 21.10
N THR A 390 5.46 -42.73 20.60
CA THR A 390 4.66 -43.70 21.35
C THR A 390 5.39 -45.04 21.42
N TYR A 391 5.47 -45.61 22.62
CA TYR A 391 6.14 -46.87 22.93
C TYR A 391 5.17 -47.78 23.69
N THR A 392 5.00 -49.03 23.28
CA THR A 392 4.01 -49.95 23.87
C THR A 392 4.62 -51.30 24.20
N ASN A 393 4.33 -51.81 25.40
CA ASN A 393 4.54 -53.21 25.76
C ASN A 393 3.18 -53.91 25.90
N SER A 394 2.96 -54.94 25.08
CA SER A 394 1.73 -55.75 25.03
C SER A 394 1.95 -57.18 25.51
N GLU A 395 3.05 -57.45 26.21
CA GLU A 395 3.30 -58.73 26.85
C GLU A 395 2.46 -58.85 28.12
N ALA A 396 1.53 -59.81 28.11
CA ALA A 396 0.67 -60.06 29.27
C ALA A 396 1.49 -60.58 30.45
N LEU A 397 1.31 -59.97 31.62
CA LEU A 397 2.06 -60.30 32.83
C LEU A 397 1.11 -60.49 34.02
N GLU A 398 1.25 -61.61 34.72
CA GLU A 398 0.47 -61.90 35.93
C GLU A 398 0.94 -60.99 37.08
N ILE A 399 -0.02 -60.39 37.78
CA ILE A 399 0.16 -59.62 39.01
C ILE A 399 -0.17 -60.56 40.18
N PRO A 400 0.82 -60.97 40.99
CA PRO A 400 0.60 -61.94 42.06
C PRO A 400 -0.25 -61.39 43.20
N ASP A 401 -1.21 -62.20 43.66
CA ASP A 401 -2.14 -61.90 44.76
C ASP A 401 -1.42 -61.77 46.12
N ASN A 402 -1.55 -60.59 46.76
CA ASN A 402 -0.98 -60.26 48.06
C ASN A 402 0.52 -60.62 48.20
N ASP A 403 1.32 -60.46 47.14
CA ASP A 403 2.76 -60.71 47.17
C ASP A 403 3.55 -59.40 47.16
N SER A 404 4.34 -59.19 48.22
CA SER A 404 5.22 -58.02 48.35
C SER A 404 6.27 -57.89 47.24
N ASN A 405 6.51 -58.94 46.45
CA ASN A 405 7.41 -58.87 45.30
C ASN A 405 6.75 -58.28 44.05
N GLY A 406 5.40 -58.23 43.99
CA GLY A 406 4.64 -57.66 42.88
C GLY A 406 5.00 -58.23 41.49
N ALA A 407 4.72 -57.44 40.46
CA ALA A 407 5.11 -57.65 39.08
C ALA A 407 5.81 -56.41 38.52
N VAL A 408 6.74 -56.61 37.58
CA VAL A 408 7.48 -55.53 36.92
C VAL A 408 7.47 -55.74 35.41
N SER A 409 7.06 -54.72 34.67
CA SER A 409 7.09 -54.67 33.20
C SER A 409 7.94 -53.50 32.73
N THR A 410 8.63 -53.62 31.59
CA THR A 410 9.57 -52.61 31.10
C THR A 410 9.25 -52.15 29.68
N ILE A 411 9.54 -50.89 29.38
CA ILE A 411 9.55 -50.32 28.02
C ILE A 411 10.89 -49.62 27.81
N ASP A 412 11.55 -49.93 26.69
CA ASP A 412 12.76 -49.23 26.26
C ASP A 412 12.39 -48.07 25.32
N VAL A 413 12.74 -46.85 25.73
CA VAL A 413 12.63 -45.64 24.91
C VAL A 413 13.99 -45.40 24.24
N GLU A 414 14.03 -45.52 22.92
CA GLU A 414 15.26 -45.41 22.14
C GLU A 414 15.61 -43.95 21.79
N ASP A 415 14.60 -43.10 21.64
CA ASP A 415 14.77 -41.67 21.32
C ASP A 415 15.36 -40.89 22.50
N PHE A 416 16.14 -39.85 22.18
CA PHE A 416 16.79 -38.95 23.15
C PHE A 416 16.22 -37.54 23.02
N GLY A 417 16.23 -36.79 24.12
CA GLY A 417 15.71 -35.44 24.22
C GLY A 417 15.15 -35.14 25.62
N ALA A 418 15.01 -33.86 25.93
CA ALA A 418 14.34 -33.45 27.16
C ALA A 418 12.83 -33.64 27.01
N ILE A 419 12.19 -34.23 28.01
CA ILE A 419 10.74 -34.46 28.00
C ILE A 419 10.01 -33.11 28.17
N SER A 420 9.12 -32.75 27.25
CA SER A 420 8.19 -31.62 27.37
C SER A 420 6.81 -32.07 27.88
N GLU A 421 6.33 -33.24 27.41
CA GLU A 421 5.11 -33.90 27.91
C GLU A 421 5.31 -35.40 28.00
N PHE A 422 4.69 -36.06 28.98
CA PHE A 422 4.80 -37.51 29.19
C PHE A 422 3.48 -38.08 29.70
N THR A 423 2.94 -39.06 28.99
CA THR A 423 1.74 -39.78 29.42
C THR A 423 1.96 -41.29 29.42
N VAL A 424 1.30 -41.96 30.35
CA VAL A 424 1.32 -43.42 30.48
C VAL A 424 -0.10 -43.96 30.47
N THR A 425 -0.40 -44.85 29.53
CA THR A 425 -1.68 -45.55 29.46
C THR A 425 -1.51 -46.99 29.90
N VAL A 426 -2.29 -47.43 30.89
CA VAL A 426 -2.21 -48.78 31.48
C VAL A 426 -3.52 -49.51 31.29
N ASP A 427 -3.46 -50.78 30.88
CA ASP A 427 -4.60 -51.69 30.74
C ASP A 427 -4.35 -52.96 31.57
N ILE A 428 -5.10 -53.11 32.67
CA ILE A 428 -5.02 -54.25 33.60
C ILE A 428 -6.39 -54.91 33.71
N THR A 429 -6.41 -56.23 33.68
CA THR A 429 -7.56 -57.04 34.08
C THR A 429 -7.47 -57.33 35.58
N HIS A 430 -8.33 -56.70 36.38
CA HIS A 430 -8.45 -56.95 37.82
C HIS A 430 -9.89 -56.72 38.31
N ALA A 431 -10.35 -57.49 39.31
CA ALA A 431 -11.72 -57.43 39.80
C ALA A 431 -12.02 -56.17 40.63
N TYR A 432 -11.01 -55.65 41.33
CA TYR A 432 -11.10 -54.51 42.24
C TYR A 432 -9.91 -53.59 42.03
N GLN A 433 -10.08 -52.49 41.32
CA GLN A 433 -8.97 -51.54 41.06
C GLN A 433 -8.39 -50.92 42.34
N GLY A 434 -9.15 -50.92 43.43
CA GLY A 434 -8.75 -50.36 44.71
C GLY A 434 -7.70 -51.19 45.45
N ASP A 435 -7.38 -52.39 44.97
CA ASP A 435 -6.36 -53.27 45.56
C ASP A 435 -4.97 -53.08 44.92
N LEU A 436 -4.89 -52.29 43.84
CA LEU A 436 -3.68 -52.14 43.02
C LEU A 436 -2.90 -50.86 43.36
N ASP A 437 -1.60 -51.04 43.57
CA ASP A 437 -0.62 -49.96 43.59
C ASP A 437 0.24 -50.02 42.32
N LEU A 438 0.39 -48.88 41.64
CA LEU A 438 1.19 -48.73 40.42
C LEU A 438 2.25 -47.65 40.62
N MET A 439 3.51 -48.01 40.37
CA MET A 439 4.63 -47.10 40.43
C MET A 439 5.43 -47.16 39.12
N LEU A 440 5.73 -45.99 38.57
CA LEU A 440 6.53 -45.84 37.37
C LEU A 440 7.92 -45.33 37.75
N VAL A 441 8.97 -45.99 37.25
CA VAL A 441 10.37 -45.62 37.48
C VAL A 441 10.99 -45.14 36.18
N HIS A 442 11.56 -43.94 36.23
CA HIS A 442 12.31 -43.32 35.15
C HIS A 442 13.73 -43.93 35.03
N PRO A 443 14.35 -43.96 33.84
CA PRO A 443 15.71 -44.48 33.63
C PRO A 443 16.82 -43.88 34.51
N ASN A 444 16.60 -42.69 35.08
CA ASN A 444 17.55 -42.02 36.00
C ASN A 444 17.40 -42.50 37.46
N GLY A 445 16.42 -43.36 37.75
CA GLY A 445 16.10 -43.88 39.08
C GLY A 445 15.08 -43.07 39.88
N SER A 446 14.48 -42.00 39.34
CA SER A 446 13.35 -41.34 40.00
C SER A 446 12.06 -42.12 39.76
N ASP A 447 11.27 -42.30 40.82
CA ASP A 447 9.99 -43.00 40.78
C ASP A 447 8.80 -42.08 41.09
N ILE A 448 7.63 -42.49 40.60
CA ILE A 448 6.35 -41.86 40.91
C ILE A 448 5.25 -42.92 41.04
N VAL A 449 4.43 -42.79 42.09
CA VAL A 449 3.21 -43.57 42.25
C VAL A 449 2.12 -42.96 41.35
N ILE A 450 1.71 -43.69 40.32
CA ILE A 450 0.67 -43.26 39.37
C ILE A 450 -0.72 -43.77 39.77
N LEU A 451 -0.79 -44.80 40.62
CA LEU A 451 -1.99 -45.25 41.30
C LEU A 451 -1.61 -45.70 42.70
N GLU A 452 -2.26 -45.13 43.72
CA GLU A 452 -2.13 -45.54 45.12
C GLU A 452 -3.49 -46.05 45.60
N GLU A 453 -3.47 -47.05 46.48
CA GLU A 453 -4.62 -47.67 47.12
C GLU A 453 -5.59 -46.61 47.68
N ALA A 454 -6.72 -46.44 47.01
CA ALA A 454 -7.88 -45.83 47.63
C ALA A 454 -8.76 -46.95 48.17
N SER A 455 -8.48 -47.39 49.41
CA SER A 455 -9.41 -48.23 50.17
C SER A 455 -10.82 -47.64 50.01
N ASN A 456 -11.75 -48.43 49.44
CA ASN A 456 -13.13 -48.09 49.04
C ASN A 456 -13.42 -47.82 47.55
N THR A 457 -12.47 -47.93 46.62
CA THR A 457 -12.83 -47.92 45.19
C THR A 457 -13.33 -49.30 44.73
N SER A 458 -14.64 -49.43 44.54
CA SER A 458 -15.27 -50.67 44.06
C SER A 458 -15.29 -50.76 42.54
N GLY A 459 -15.10 -51.96 41.97
CA GLY A 459 -15.24 -52.22 40.54
C GLY A 459 -13.93 -52.61 39.86
N ALA A 460 -14.04 -53.20 38.66
CA ALA A 460 -12.92 -53.67 37.88
C ALA A 460 -12.02 -52.50 37.43
N PHE A 461 -10.75 -52.81 37.13
CA PHE A 461 -9.84 -51.83 36.55
C PHE A 461 -10.30 -51.46 35.14
N GLU A 462 -10.31 -50.16 34.84
CA GLU A 462 -10.59 -49.61 33.52
C GLU A 462 -9.29 -49.01 32.97
N LYS A 463 -9.00 -49.27 31.68
CA LYS A 463 -7.85 -48.69 30.98
C LYS A 463 -7.79 -47.18 31.23
N ARG A 464 -6.66 -46.70 31.73
CA ARG A 464 -6.50 -45.31 32.18
C ARG A 464 -5.18 -44.72 31.67
N THR A 465 -5.23 -43.44 31.36
CA THR A 465 -4.07 -42.62 31.00
C THR A 465 -3.72 -41.69 32.17
N TYR A 466 -2.43 -41.64 32.49
CA TYR A 466 -1.84 -40.81 33.54
C TYR A 466 -0.89 -39.81 32.90
N VAL A 467 -1.00 -38.54 33.27
CA VAL A 467 -0.03 -37.50 32.88
C VAL A 467 1.04 -37.46 33.97
N VAL A 468 2.32 -37.48 33.58
CA VAL A 468 3.47 -37.50 34.50
C VAL A 468 4.27 -36.22 34.31
N GLU A 469 3.92 -35.18 35.08
CA GLU A 469 4.58 -33.88 35.00
C GLU A 469 5.98 -33.89 35.62
N GLU A 470 6.24 -34.82 36.54
CA GLU A 470 7.48 -34.96 37.30
C GLU A 470 8.69 -35.33 36.43
N PHE A 471 8.44 -35.84 35.22
CA PHE A 471 9.50 -36.18 34.27
C PHE A 471 9.83 -35.04 33.30
N GLN A 472 9.10 -33.92 33.33
CA GLN A 472 9.39 -32.77 32.49
C GLN A 472 10.81 -32.24 32.70
N GLY A 473 11.53 -32.05 31.60
CA GLY A 473 12.92 -31.61 31.57
C GLY A 473 13.96 -32.71 31.85
N LEU A 474 13.54 -33.95 32.14
CA LEU A 474 14.44 -35.10 32.22
C LEU A 474 14.76 -35.64 30.81
N GLU A 475 15.88 -36.33 30.68
CA GLU A 475 16.28 -37.03 29.45
C GLU A 475 15.40 -38.27 29.24
N ALA A 476 14.73 -38.40 28.09
CA ALA A 476 13.76 -39.48 27.88
C ALA A 476 14.38 -40.84 27.52
N GLN A 477 15.63 -40.88 27.04
CA GLN A 477 16.22 -42.14 26.61
C GLN A 477 16.45 -43.09 27.78
N GLY A 478 15.96 -44.33 27.66
CA GLY A 478 16.29 -45.42 28.56
C GLY A 478 15.15 -46.39 28.86
N THR A 479 15.38 -47.27 29.83
CA THR A 479 14.42 -48.29 30.26
C THR A 479 13.53 -47.75 31.37
N TYR A 480 12.22 -47.67 31.11
CA TYR A 480 11.20 -47.36 32.10
C TYR A 480 10.65 -48.66 32.70
N GLU A 481 10.40 -48.65 34.00
CA GLU A 481 9.87 -49.81 34.73
C GLU A 481 8.51 -49.46 35.35
N LEU A 482 7.48 -50.24 35.04
CA LEU A 482 6.18 -50.20 35.70
C LEU A 482 6.13 -51.31 36.73
N TYR A 483 6.05 -50.93 38.00
CA TYR A 483 5.82 -51.83 39.12
C TYR A 483 4.33 -51.88 39.45
N MET A 484 3.84 -53.09 39.72
CA MET A 484 2.45 -53.36 40.05
C MET A 484 2.39 -54.26 41.28
N TRP A 485 1.61 -53.87 42.28
CA TRP A 485 1.31 -54.70 43.45
C TRP A 485 -0.19 -54.87 43.61
N ASP A 486 -0.59 -56.07 44.02
CA ASP A 486 -1.89 -56.32 44.63
C ASP A 486 -1.68 -56.50 46.13
N GLU A 487 -2.21 -55.56 46.92
CA GLU A 487 -2.02 -55.49 48.38
C GLU A 487 -3.17 -56.15 49.16
N SER A 488 -4.18 -56.66 48.44
CA SER A 488 -5.31 -57.39 49.01
C SER A 488 -5.22 -58.88 48.70
N LYS A 489 -5.96 -59.69 49.47
CA LYS A 489 -6.03 -61.14 49.24
C LYS A 489 -7.17 -61.51 48.31
N TYR A 490 -6.98 -62.62 47.61
CA TYR A 490 -7.96 -63.47 46.91
C TYR A 490 -8.22 -63.16 45.43
N ASP A 491 -7.67 -62.09 44.87
CA ASP A 491 -7.97 -61.65 43.50
C ASP A 491 -6.66 -61.38 42.73
N ALA A 492 -6.10 -62.36 42.00
CA ALA A 492 -4.94 -62.08 41.15
C ALA A 492 -5.31 -61.24 39.90
N GLY A 493 -4.36 -60.45 39.41
CA GLY A 493 -4.51 -59.60 38.22
C GLY A 493 -3.66 -60.01 37.03
N THR A 494 -3.93 -59.39 35.88
CA THR A 494 -3.09 -59.51 34.69
C THR A 494 -2.92 -58.14 34.03
N LEU A 495 -1.69 -57.67 33.86
CA LEU A 495 -1.38 -56.57 32.94
C LEU A 495 -1.61 -57.06 31.51
N ASN A 496 -2.43 -56.35 30.74
CA ASN A 496 -2.72 -56.67 29.35
C ASN A 496 -1.74 -55.93 28.42
N GLU A 497 -1.59 -54.61 28.63
CA GLU A 497 -0.68 -53.74 27.89
C GLU A 497 -0.42 -52.44 28.67
N TRP A 498 0.68 -51.77 28.36
CA TRP A 498 0.87 -50.36 28.73
C TRP A 498 1.68 -49.60 27.67
N THR A 499 1.45 -48.30 27.59
CA THR A 499 1.99 -47.41 26.57
C THR A 499 2.53 -46.13 27.19
N ILE A 500 3.72 -45.71 26.77
CA ILE A 500 4.30 -44.40 27.01
C ILE A 500 4.10 -43.54 25.76
N GLU A 501 3.62 -42.32 25.92
CA GLU A 501 3.66 -41.27 24.90
C GLU A 501 4.50 -40.11 25.43
N VAL A 502 5.54 -39.73 24.70
CA VAL A 502 6.51 -38.72 25.09
C VAL A 502 6.65 -37.66 24.00
N THR A 503 6.60 -36.39 24.41
CA THR A 503 6.87 -35.24 23.55
C THR A 503 8.22 -34.65 23.96
N PHE A 504 9.03 -34.25 22.97
CA PHE A 504 10.39 -33.67 23.15
C PHE A 504 10.43 -32.16 22.92
#